data_AF-A0A937DTL9-F1
#
_entry.id   AF-A0A937DTL9-F1
#
_cell.length_a   1.000
_cell.length_b   1.000
_cell.length_c   1.000
_cell.angle_alpha   90.00
_cell.angle_beta   90.00
_cell.angle_gamma   90.00
#
_symmetry.space_group_name_H-M   'P 1'
#
loop_
_entity.id
_entity.type
_entity.pdbx_description
1 polymer ?
#
loop_
_entity_poly.entity_id
_entity_poly.type
_entity_poly.pdbx_seq_one_letter_code
_entity_poly.pdbx_strand_id
1 'polypeptide(L)'
;MARPLKRFVCQSCGAVTSKWSGRCESCGEWNTIVEEAAPAPGPAGGGLARGGRGRSLEFAGLRGATPQPPRYMSGIAEFDRVCGGGLVTGSALLIAIGQARHLLGVQAGGNNAIEQLWSLLQALPGVQPVTAAIGLGSVALLLLARRALGQRLAGKLAPMAVVVAATVAVALWQLDQTAGVRVVGAVPAGLPTLGLSWPGWHNTLALALPALLISLVGFVESVSVAQSLALRRRERILPDKELLGLGAANLASALSGGYPVTGGFARSVVNFEAGARTPLAGVVSALLMAVVLAGFAGWFHHLPQAVLAATIVVAVLNLIDLKTLREAWHYD
;
A
#
# COMPACT_ATOMS: atom_id res chain seq x y z
N MET A 1 -25.87 -15.00 41.63
CA MET A 1 -24.68 -14.16 41.36
C MET A 1 -23.57 -14.56 42.33
N ALA A 2 -22.45 -15.11 41.85
CA ALA A 2 -21.34 -15.48 42.72
C ALA A 2 -20.62 -14.21 43.21
N ARG A 3 -20.43 -14.08 44.53
CA ARG A 3 -19.63 -12.98 45.10
C ARG A 3 -18.20 -13.07 44.54
N PRO A 4 -17.60 -11.96 44.09
CA PRO A 4 -16.21 -11.97 43.63
C PRO A 4 -15.30 -12.39 44.79
N LEU A 5 -14.51 -13.44 44.57
CA LEU A 5 -13.48 -13.87 45.50
C LEU A 5 -12.40 -12.78 45.57
N LYS A 6 -12.15 -12.24 46.76
CA LYS A 6 -11.08 -11.26 46.97
C LYS A 6 -9.72 -11.94 46.75
N ARG A 7 -8.82 -11.31 45.99
CA ARG A 7 -7.46 -11.79 45.71
C ARG A 7 -6.45 -10.75 46.21
N PHE A 8 -5.43 -11.20 46.92
CA PHE A 8 -4.37 -10.34 47.44
C PHE A 8 -3.08 -10.61 46.68
N VAL A 9 -2.49 -9.58 46.07
CA VAL A 9 -1.28 -9.69 45.23
C VAL A 9 -0.16 -8.82 45.80
N CYS A 10 1.02 -9.41 45.95
CA CYS A 10 2.23 -8.69 46.33
C CYS A 10 2.73 -7.85 45.13
N GLN A 11 2.80 -6.53 45.28
CA GLN A 11 3.26 -5.61 44.22
C GLN A 11 4.76 -5.71 43.92
N SER A 12 5.53 -6.34 44.81
CA SER A 12 6.99 -6.49 44.65
C SER A 12 7.37 -7.77 43.88
N CYS A 13 6.77 -8.91 44.23
CA CYS A 13 7.13 -10.21 43.65
C CYS A 13 6.00 -10.91 42.88
N GLY A 14 4.78 -10.35 42.85
CA GLY A 14 3.63 -10.92 42.17
C GLY A 14 3.00 -12.13 42.84
N ALA A 15 3.44 -12.52 44.04
CA ALA A 15 2.86 -13.64 44.78
C ALA A 15 1.39 -13.39 45.15
N VAL A 16 0.57 -14.42 45.01
CA VAL A 16 -0.89 -14.34 45.20
C VAL A 16 -1.29 -15.11 46.45
N THR A 17 -2.07 -14.47 47.32
CA THR A 17 -2.59 -15.06 48.55
C THR A 17 -4.10 -14.87 48.65
N SER A 18 -4.77 -15.78 49.35
CA SER A 18 -6.24 -15.74 49.57
C SER A 18 -6.63 -14.98 50.85
N LYS A 19 -5.66 -14.65 51.70
CA LYS A 19 -5.83 -13.89 52.94
C LYS A 19 -4.79 -12.79 53.00
N TRP A 20 -5.21 -11.60 53.41
CA TRP A 20 -4.28 -10.50 53.64
C TRP A 20 -3.34 -10.83 54.78
N SER A 21 -2.06 -10.52 54.60
CA SER A 21 -1.03 -10.59 55.64
C SER A 21 -0.15 -9.34 55.52
N GLY A 22 0.36 -8.83 56.65
CA GLY A 22 1.21 -7.63 56.65
C GLY A 22 2.58 -7.84 55.99
N ARG A 23 2.98 -9.10 55.76
CA ARG A 23 4.27 -9.49 55.19
C ARG A 23 4.06 -10.57 54.12
N CYS A 24 4.67 -10.39 52.95
CA CYS A 24 4.63 -11.39 51.89
C CYS A 24 5.43 -12.64 52.27
N GLU A 25 4.80 -13.81 52.25
CA GLU A 25 5.46 -15.10 52.55
C GLU A 25 6.52 -15.49 51.51
N SER A 26 6.44 -14.95 50.29
CA SER A 26 7.31 -15.33 49.18
C SER A 26 8.58 -14.46 49.08
N CYS A 27 8.45 -13.13 49.24
CA CYS A 27 9.59 -12.21 49.19
C CYS A 27 9.99 -11.61 50.55
N GLY A 28 9.19 -11.81 51.60
CA GLY A 28 9.49 -11.31 52.95
C GLY A 28 9.28 -9.81 53.16
N GLU A 29 8.85 -9.06 52.15
CA GLU A 29 8.61 -7.61 52.26
C GLU A 29 7.29 -7.28 52.97
N TRP A 30 7.30 -6.16 53.69
CA TRP A 30 6.18 -5.65 54.46
C TRP A 30 5.33 -4.68 53.64
N ASN A 31 4.01 -4.66 53.89
CA ASN A 31 3.05 -3.71 53.27
C ASN A 31 2.99 -3.72 51.73
N THR A 32 3.45 -4.79 51.08
CA THR A 32 3.43 -4.93 49.62
C THR A 32 2.19 -5.64 49.09
N ILE A 33 1.36 -6.21 49.96
CA ILE A 33 0.16 -6.98 49.58
C ILE A 33 -1.05 -6.04 49.43
N VAL A 34 -1.54 -5.93 48.20
CA VAL A 34 -2.70 -5.09 47.84
C VAL A 34 -3.89 -5.97 47.42
N GLU A 35 -5.11 -5.57 47.82
CA GLU A 35 -6.35 -6.22 47.37
C GLU A 35 -6.60 -5.84 45.90
N GLU A 36 -6.53 -6.82 45.01
CA GLU A 36 -6.96 -6.67 43.62
C GLU A 36 -8.31 -7.37 43.43
N ALA A 37 -9.24 -6.68 42.78
CA ALA A 37 -10.48 -7.31 42.37
C ALA A 37 -10.16 -8.46 41.42
N ALA A 38 -10.57 -9.68 41.76
CA ALA A 38 -10.43 -10.80 40.84
C ALA A 38 -11.11 -10.44 39.50
N PRO A 39 -10.52 -10.82 38.35
CA PRO A 39 -11.18 -10.66 37.07
C PRO A 39 -12.59 -11.21 37.16
N ALA A 40 -13.57 -10.50 36.59
CA ALA A 40 -14.94 -10.99 36.51
C ALA A 40 -14.89 -12.45 36.05
N PRO A 41 -15.67 -13.36 36.68
CA PRO A 41 -15.71 -14.74 36.23
C PRO A 41 -15.96 -14.71 34.72
N GLY A 42 -15.09 -15.37 33.94
CA GLY A 42 -15.42 -15.69 32.56
C GLY A 42 -16.83 -16.31 32.52
N PRO A 43 -17.54 -16.24 31.37
CA PRO A 43 -18.91 -16.74 31.27
C PRO A 43 -18.99 -18.08 32.00
N ALA A 44 -19.89 -18.15 33.00
CA ALA A 44 -20.01 -19.32 33.86
C ALA A 44 -19.96 -20.54 32.96
N GLY A 45 -18.93 -21.38 33.16
CA GLY A 45 -18.78 -22.61 32.41
C GLY A 45 -20.07 -23.39 32.57
N GLY A 46 -20.94 -23.28 31.55
CA GLY A 46 -22.07 -24.15 31.38
C GLY A 46 -21.49 -25.55 31.47
N GLY A 47 -22.05 -26.34 32.39
CA GLY A 47 -21.58 -27.69 32.66
C GLY A 47 -21.25 -28.38 31.34
N LEU A 48 -20.08 -29.04 31.30
CA LEU A 48 -19.61 -29.83 30.17
C LEU A 48 -20.79 -30.60 29.57
N ALA A 49 -21.35 -30.06 28.50
CA ALA A 49 -22.31 -30.78 27.69
C ALA A 49 -21.51 -31.93 27.10
N ARG A 50 -21.71 -33.13 27.65
CA ARG A 50 -21.33 -34.38 26.98
C ARG A 50 -22.12 -34.43 25.68
N GLY A 51 -21.54 -33.92 24.60
CA GLY A 51 -22.21 -33.92 23.31
C GLY A 51 -21.65 -32.89 22.35
N GLY A 52 -20.63 -33.30 21.60
CA GLY A 52 -20.08 -32.55 20.47
C GLY A 52 -18.57 -32.60 20.49
N ARG A 53 -17.96 -33.32 19.54
CA ARG A 53 -16.52 -33.22 19.27
C ARG A 53 -16.23 -31.75 18.98
N GLY A 54 -15.71 -31.02 19.96
CA GLY A 54 -15.17 -29.69 19.77
C GLY A 54 -14.12 -29.77 18.67
N ARG A 55 -14.20 -28.87 17.69
CA ARG A 55 -13.24 -28.80 16.59
C ARG A 55 -11.83 -28.67 17.18
N SER A 56 -10.96 -29.64 16.95
CA SER A 56 -9.56 -29.57 17.36
C SER A 56 -8.92 -28.40 16.63
N LEU A 57 -8.52 -27.36 17.37
CA LEU A 57 -7.72 -26.28 16.82
C LEU A 57 -6.28 -26.79 16.75
N GLU A 58 -5.77 -26.95 15.52
CA GLU A 58 -4.39 -27.36 15.29
C GLU A 58 -3.48 -26.14 15.52
N PHE A 59 -2.63 -26.21 16.53
CA PHE A 59 -1.69 -25.16 16.85
C PHE A 59 -0.53 -25.19 15.85
N ALA A 60 -0.59 -24.33 14.83
CA ALA A 60 0.54 -24.13 13.91
C ALA A 60 1.65 -23.31 14.60
N GLY A 61 2.91 -23.75 14.44
CA GLY A 61 4.06 -23.03 14.96
C GLY A 61 4.25 -21.67 14.28
N LEU A 62 4.73 -20.66 15.03
CA LEU A 62 5.04 -19.31 14.54
C LEU A 62 6.13 -19.25 13.45
N ARG A 63 6.81 -20.38 13.18
CA ARG A 63 7.80 -20.53 12.10
C ARG A 63 7.39 -21.69 11.20
N GLY A 64 6.88 -21.35 10.02
CA GLY A 64 6.40 -22.30 9.01
C GLY A 64 5.48 -21.60 8.02
N ALA A 65 5.32 -22.17 6.82
CA ALA A 65 4.31 -21.71 5.88
C ALA A 65 2.94 -22.19 6.37
N THR A 66 2.08 -21.28 6.80
CA THR A 66 0.68 -21.59 7.10
C THR A 66 -0.02 -22.02 5.82
N PRO A 67 -0.73 -23.16 5.80
CA PRO A 67 -1.54 -23.52 4.65
C PRO A 67 -2.56 -22.39 4.37
N GLN A 68 -2.46 -21.79 3.19
CA GLN A 68 -3.60 -21.54 2.30
C GLN A 68 -4.99 -21.71 2.94
N PRO A 69 -5.64 -20.75 3.63
CA PRO A 69 -7.06 -20.93 3.94
C PRO A 69 -7.81 -21.26 2.64
N PRO A 70 -8.73 -22.24 2.67
CA PRO A 70 -9.44 -22.66 1.47
C PRO A 70 -10.16 -21.44 0.88
N ARG A 71 -9.95 -21.19 -0.42
CA ARG A 71 -10.64 -20.10 -1.11
C ARG A 71 -12.14 -20.39 -1.11
N TYR A 72 -12.91 -19.41 -0.68
CA TYR A 72 -14.36 -19.43 -0.88
C TYR A 72 -14.63 -19.12 -2.35
N MET A 73 -15.21 -20.09 -3.07
CA MET A 73 -15.69 -19.88 -4.44
C MET A 73 -17.08 -19.23 -4.36
N SER A 74 -17.24 -18.07 -4.97
CA SER A 74 -18.53 -17.38 -5.08
C SER A 74 -19.47 -18.06 -6.08
N GLY A 75 -18.94 -18.93 -6.96
CA GLY A 75 -19.69 -19.59 -8.02
C GLY A 75 -19.84 -18.75 -9.30
N ILE A 76 -19.23 -17.56 -9.32
CA ILE A 76 -19.12 -16.69 -10.49
C ILE A 76 -17.66 -16.71 -10.93
N ALA A 77 -17.37 -17.39 -12.04
CA ALA A 77 -15.99 -17.65 -12.48
C ALA A 77 -15.18 -16.36 -12.65
N GLU A 78 -15.79 -15.30 -13.18
CA GLU A 78 -15.15 -14.00 -13.37
C GLU A 78 -14.83 -13.33 -12.04
N PHE A 79 -15.73 -13.42 -11.05
CA PHE A 79 -15.55 -12.80 -9.74
C PHE A 79 -14.46 -13.51 -8.92
N ASP A 80 -14.44 -14.84 -8.97
CA ASP A 80 -13.43 -15.66 -8.31
C ASP A 80 -12.05 -15.48 -8.94
N ARG A 81 -11.98 -15.33 -10.27
CA ARG A 81 -10.73 -15.01 -10.99
C ARG A 81 -10.20 -13.62 -10.65
N VAL A 82 -11.08 -12.64 -10.49
CA VAL A 82 -10.71 -11.26 -10.10
C VAL A 82 -10.23 -11.20 -8.65
N CYS A 83 -10.93 -11.87 -7.73
CA CYS A 83 -10.62 -11.86 -6.29
C CYS A 83 -9.51 -12.82 -5.87
N GLY A 84 -9.18 -13.83 -6.69
CA GLY A 84 -8.13 -14.83 -6.45
C GLY A 84 -6.69 -14.37 -6.77
N GLY A 85 -6.44 -13.07 -6.93
CA GLY A 85 -5.12 -12.49 -7.27
C GLY A 85 -4.97 -12.00 -8.72
N GLY A 86 -5.99 -12.20 -9.56
CA GLY A 86 -5.99 -11.73 -10.95
C GLY A 86 -6.08 -10.21 -11.09
N LEU A 87 -6.77 -9.51 -10.19
CA LEU A 87 -6.97 -8.05 -10.29
C LEU A 87 -5.66 -7.26 -10.23
N VAL A 88 -4.79 -7.58 -9.27
CA VAL A 88 -3.51 -6.88 -9.06
C VAL A 88 -2.58 -7.13 -10.25
N THR A 89 -2.44 -8.39 -10.66
CA THR A 89 -1.58 -8.76 -11.78
C THR A 89 -2.09 -8.18 -13.10
N GLY A 90 -3.40 -8.23 -13.35
CA GLY A 90 -4.02 -7.64 -14.54
C GLY A 90 -3.85 -6.12 -14.59
N SER A 91 -4.03 -5.44 -13.47
CA SER A 91 -3.79 -3.99 -13.35
C SER A 91 -2.32 -3.64 -13.59
N ALA A 92 -1.39 -4.43 -13.03
CA ALA A 92 0.05 -4.26 -13.24
C ALA A 92 0.43 -4.41 -14.72
N LEU A 93 -0.15 -5.39 -15.42
CA LEU A 93 0.08 -5.59 -16.85
C LEU A 93 -0.48 -4.43 -17.70
N LEU A 94 -1.72 -3.99 -17.42
CA LEU A 94 -2.34 -2.84 -18.09
C LEU A 94 -1.48 -1.58 -17.91
N ILE A 95 -1.01 -1.32 -16.68
CA ILE A 95 -0.12 -0.20 -16.40
C ILE A 95 1.19 -0.34 -17.18
N ALA A 96 1.83 -1.51 -17.17
CA ALA A 96 3.09 -1.74 -17.86
C ALA A 96 2.97 -1.49 -19.38
N ILE A 97 1.89 -1.98 -20.02
CA ILE A 97 1.59 -1.73 -21.43
C ILE A 97 1.36 -0.24 -21.68
N GLY A 98 0.57 0.43 -20.84
CA GLY A 98 0.30 1.86 -20.96
C GLY A 98 1.55 2.74 -20.79
N GLN A 99 2.53 2.31 -19.99
CA GLN A 99 3.81 3.02 -19.81
C GLN A 99 4.80 2.81 -20.95
N ALA A 100 4.68 1.72 -21.73
CA ALA A 100 5.62 1.39 -22.80
C ALA A 100 5.71 2.49 -23.88
N ARG A 101 4.60 3.22 -24.15
CA ARG A 101 4.61 4.36 -25.09
C ARG A 101 5.53 5.49 -24.65
N HIS A 102 5.59 5.76 -23.35
CA HIS A 102 6.43 6.81 -22.76
C HIS A 102 7.88 6.37 -22.69
N LEU A 103 8.15 5.07 -22.47
CA LEU A 103 9.50 4.51 -22.54
C LEU A 103 10.10 4.64 -23.94
N LEU A 104 9.31 4.34 -24.97
CA LEU A 104 9.78 4.34 -26.37
C LEU A 104 9.67 5.71 -27.07
N GLY A 105 9.00 6.68 -26.45
CA GLY A 105 8.76 8.00 -27.03
C GLY A 105 7.75 8.01 -28.19
N VAL A 106 6.90 6.99 -28.31
CA VAL A 106 5.91 6.85 -29.39
C VAL A 106 4.56 7.44 -28.99
N GLN A 107 3.73 7.82 -29.97
CA GLN A 107 2.32 8.13 -29.71
C GLN A 107 1.48 6.88 -29.91
N ALA A 108 1.01 6.29 -28.81
CA ALA A 108 0.13 5.14 -28.82
C ALA A 108 -1.00 5.33 -27.81
N GLY A 109 -2.18 4.81 -28.11
CA GLY A 109 -3.38 5.00 -27.31
C GLY A 109 -4.34 3.82 -27.46
N GLY A 110 -5.39 3.82 -26.65
CA GLY A 110 -6.40 2.78 -26.65
C GLY A 110 -7.18 2.80 -25.35
N ASN A 111 -8.44 2.37 -25.40
CA ASN A 111 -9.32 2.30 -24.24
C ASN A 111 -9.09 1.00 -23.46
N ASN A 112 -8.50 -0.02 -24.11
CA ASN A 112 -8.33 -1.36 -23.59
C ASN A 112 -6.86 -1.80 -23.67
N ALA A 113 -6.42 -2.75 -22.84
CA ALA A 113 -5.04 -3.28 -22.89
C ALA A 113 -4.65 -3.80 -24.28
N ILE A 114 -5.57 -4.49 -24.96
CA ILE A 114 -5.35 -5.08 -26.29
C ILE A 114 -5.18 -3.98 -27.34
N GLU A 115 -6.04 -2.96 -27.32
CA GLU A 115 -5.95 -1.82 -28.23
C GLU A 115 -4.64 -1.05 -28.01
N GLN A 116 -4.26 -0.82 -26.75
CA GLN A 116 -3.00 -0.17 -26.40
C GLN A 116 -1.79 -0.96 -26.91
N LEU A 117 -1.81 -2.29 -26.76
CA LEU A 117 -0.74 -3.15 -27.26
C LEU A 117 -0.67 -3.12 -28.79
N TRP A 118 -1.81 -3.21 -29.47
CA TRP A 118 -1.87 -3.15 -30.93
C TRP A 118 -1.41 -1.79 -31.48
N SER A 119 -1.89 -0.71 -30.89
CA SER A 119 -1.45 0.66 -31.22
C SER A 119 0.04 0.85 -30.99
N LEU A 120 0.58 0.29 -29.91
CA LEU A 120 2.02 0.34 -29.62
C LEU A 120 2.83 -0.41 -30.68
N LEU A 121 2.40 -1.60 -31.10
CA LEU A 121 3.06 -2.38 -32.15
C LEU A 121 3.07 -1.61 -33.48
N GLN A 122 1.97 -0.96 -33.84
CA GLN A 122 1.89 -0.11 -35.03
C GLN A 122 2.77 1.13 -34.93
N ALA A 123 2.97 1.67 -33.73
CA ALA A 123 3.78 2.87 -33.49
C ALA A 123 5.29 2.59 -33.34
N LEU A 124 5.73 1.32 -33.37
CA LEU A 124 7.14 0.93 -33.26
C LEU A 124 8.08 1.59 -34.29
N PRO A 125 7.68 1.82 -35.55
CA PRO A 125 8.54 2.54 -36.50
C PRO A 125 8.82 3.99 -36.09
N GLY A 126 7.97 4.59 -35.26
CA GLY A 126 8.10 5.96 -34.76
C GLY A 126 8.89 6.09 -33.45
N VAL A 127 9.65 5.06 -33.06
CA VAL A 127 10.44 5.07 -31.81
C VAL A 127 11.48 6.18 -31.85
N GLN A 128 11.51 6.97 -30.79
CA GLN A 128 12.48 8.03 -30.63
C GLN A 128 13.71 7.48 -29.88
N PRO A 129 14.88 7.39 -30.53
CA PRO A 129 16.00 6.60 -30.02
C PRO A 129 16.56 7.15 -28.71
N VAL A 130 16.62 8.48 -28.55
CA VAL A 130 17.12 9.11 -27.33
C VAL A 130 16.17 8.89 -26.16
N THR A 131 14.87 9.05 -26.38
CA THR A 131 13.84 8.77 -25.36
C THR A 131 13.87 7.30 -24.95
N ALA A 132 13.97 6.39 -25.92
CA ALA A 132 14.11 4.95 -25.68
C ALA A 132 15.39 4.60 -24.90
N ALA A 133 16.53 5.22 -25.23
CA ALA A 133 17.78 5.02 -24.51
C ALA A 133 17.67 5.47 -23.04
N ILE A 134 17.07 6.64 -22.79
CA ILE A 134 16.84 7.15 -21.42
C ILE A 134 15.88 6.23 -20.66
N GLY A 135 14.76 5.84 -21.29
CA GLY A 135 13.73 5.00 -20.68
C GLY A 135 14.23 3.59 -20.36
N LEU A 136 14.71 2.87 -21.37
CA LEU A 136 15.24 1.50 -21.21
C LEU A 136 16.51 1.47 -20.36
N GLY A 137 17.38 2.48 -20.48
CA GLY A 137 18.54 2.66 -19.61
C GLY A 137 18.14 2.84 -18.15
N SER A 138 17.10 3.64 -17.88
CA SER A 138 16.54 3.81 -16.53
C SER A 138 15.95 2.51 -15.98
N VAL A 139 15.21 1.75 -16.79
CA VAL A 139 14.70 0.42 -16.39
C VAL A 139 15.85 -0.51 -16.03
N ALA A 140 16.87 -0.61 -16.90
CA ALA A 140 18.03 -1.45 -16.67
C ALA A 140 18.78 -1.06 -15.38
N LEU A 141 19.04 0.24 -15.17
CA LEU A 141 19.69 0.75 -13.97
C LEU A 141 18.89 0.45 -12.70
N LEU A 142 17.56 0.61 -12.72
CA LEU A 142 16.73 0.31 -11.56
C LEU A 142 16.67 -1.18 -11.24
N LEU A 143 16.62 -2.04 -12.25
CA LEU A 143 16.66 -3.50 -12.07
C LEU A 143 18.04 -3.97 -11.55
N LEU A 144 19.12 -3.41 -12.10
CA LEU A 144 20.48 -3.67 -11.63
C LEU A 144 20.68 -3.20 -10.20
N ALA A 145 20.24 -1.99 -9.87
CA ALA A 145 20.30 -1.45 -8.52
C ALA A 145 19.53 -2.34 -7.54
N ARG A 146 18.32 -2.78 -7.92
CA ARG A 146 17.52 -3.71 -7.09
C ARG A 146 18.23 -5.05 -6.88
N ARG A 147 18.87 -5.60 -7.92
CA ARG A 147 19.57 -6.90 -7.85
C ARG A 147 20.87 -6.81 -7.05
N ALA A 148 21.66 -5.76 -7.24
CA ALA A 148 22.99 -5.61 -6.66
C ALA A 148 22.96 -5.02 -5.24
N LEU A 149 22.11 -4.02 -5.00
CA LEU A 149 22.05 -3.32 -3.71
C LEU A 149 20.98 -3.93 -2.78
N GLY A 150 20.02 -4.67 -3.32
CA GLY A 150 18.98 -5.34 -2.56
C GLY A 150 18.18 -4.38 -1.67
N GLN A 151 17.96 -4.78 -0.41
CA GLN A 151 17.22 -4.02 0.60
C GLN A 151 18.06 -2.92 1.29
N ARG A 152 19.30 -2.68 0.85
CA ARG A 152 20.14 -1.61 1.42
C ARG A 152 19.52 -0.24 1.13
N LEU A 153 19.89 0.76 1.96
CA LEU A 153 19.43 2.14 1.80
C LEU A 153 19.62 2.66 0.37
N ALA A 154 20.77 2.34 -0.24
CA ALA A 154 21.06 2.73 -1.62
C ALA A 154 20.09 2.12 -2.66
N GLY A 155 19.57 0.91 -2.42
CA GLY A 155 18.52 0.32 -3.27
C GLY A 155 17.18 1.03 -3.13
N LYS A 156 16.84 1.52 -1.92
CA LYS A 156 15.63 2.32 -1.66
C LYS A 156 15.70 3.71 -2.30
N LEU A 157 16.90 4.30 -2.40
CA LEU A 157 17.13 5.61 -3.01
C LEU A 157 17.33 5.55 -4.54
N ALA A 158 17.52 4.37 -5.12
CA ALA A 158 17.80 4.21 -6.54
C ALA A 158 16.76 4.86 -7.47
N PRO A 159 15.43 4.75 -7.24
CA PRO A 159 14.44 5.46 -8.06
C PRO A 159 14.64 6.97 -8.06
N MET A 160 14.89 7.56 -6.89
CA MET A 160 15.11 8.99 -6.76
C MET A 160 16.40 9.43 -7.44
N ALA A 161 17.49 8.66 -7.26
CA ALA A 161 18.77 8.95 -7.89
C ALA A 161 18.69 8.90 -9.42
N VAL A 162 18.00 7.90 -9.99
CA VAL A 162 17.80 7.79 -11.44
C VAL A 162 16.97 8.94 -11.98
N VAL A 163 15.88 9.32 -11.29
CA VAL A 163 15.05 10.47 -11.69
C VAL A 163 15.87 11.76 -11.68
N VAL A 164 16.62 12.03 -10.61
CA VAL A 164 17.45 13.24 -10.49
C VAL A 164 18.54 13.25 -11.55
N ALA A 165 19.29 12.15 -11.72
CA ALA A 165 20.37 12.06 -12.69
C ALA A 165 19.86 12.27 -14.13
N ALA A 166 18.74 11.66 -14.49
CA ALA A 166 18.17 11.81 -15.82
C ALA A 166 17.58 13.21 -16.06
N THR A 167 16.97 13.82 -15.03
CA THR A 167 16.49 15.21 -15.11
C THR A 167 17.65 16.19 -15.31
N VAL A 168 18.74 16.01 -14.56
CA VAL A 168 19.96 16.82 -14.72
C VAL A 168 20.58 16.60 -16.11
N ALA A 169 20.67 15.36 -16.59
CA ALA A 169 21.15 15.06 -17.93
C ALA A 169 20.33 15.76 -19.02
N VAL A 170 19.00 15.66 -18.96
CA VAL A 170 18.12 16.32 -19.94
C VAL A 170 18.22 17.84 -19.86
N ALA A 171 18.35 18.41 -18.65
CA ALA A 171 18.53 19.85 -18.48
C ALA A 171 19.88 20.36 -19.03
N LEU A 172 20.99 19.65 -18.75
CA LEU A 172 22.33 20.08 -19.17
C LEU A 172 22.54 19.98 -20.68
N TRP A 173 22.01 18.93 -21.31
CA TRP A 173 22.14 18.70 -22.76
C TRP A 173 20.95 19.22 -23.57
N GLN A 174 19.96 19.85 -22.93
CA GLN A 174 18.74 20.36 -23.57
C GLN A 174 18.11 19.32 -24.50
N LEU A 175 18.02 18.07 -24.02
CA LEU A 175 17.57 16.94 -24.83
C LEU A 175 16.09 17.04 -25.22
N ASP A 176 15.32 17.86 -24.51
CA ASP A 176 13.97 18.25 -24.86
C ASP A 176 13.93 19.02 -26.20
N GLN A 177 14.89 19.91 -26.43
CA GLN A 177 14.94 20.76 -27.64
C GLN A 177 15.77 20.12 -28.77
N THR A 178 16.90 19.50 -28.43
CA THR A 178 17.87 19.00 -29.42
C THR A 178 17.50 17.61 -29.95
N ALA A 179 16.95 16.75 -29.08
CA ALA A 179 16.62 15.37 -29.40
C ALA A 179 15.12 15.06 -29.31
N GLY A 180 14.29 16.06 -28.98
CA GLY A 180 12.84 15.97 -28.88
C GLY A 180 12.33 15.11 -27.72
N VAL A 181 13.14 14.90 -26.68
CA VAL A 181 12.75 14.05 -25.54
C VAL A 181 11.52 14.63 -24.86
N ARG A 182 10.47 13.81 -24.69
CA ARG A 182 9.24 14.26 -24.04
C ARG A 182 9.47 14.45 -22.55
N VAL A 183 9.33 15.70 -22.11
CA VAL A 183 9.40 16.10 -20.71
C VAL A 183 8.00 16.41 -20.14
N VAL A 184 7.91 16.57 -18.84
CA VAL A 184 6.65 16.94 -18.15
C VAL A 184 6.18 18.33 -18.58
N GLY A 185 7.10 19.26 -18.83
CA GLY A 185 6.77 20.63 -19.23
C GLY A 185 6.33 21.51 -18.06
N ALA A 186 5.62 22.60 -18.34
CA ALA A 186 5.28 23.60 -17.33
C ALA A 186 4.35 23.02 -16.24
N VAL A 187 4.85 22.95 -15.02
CA VAL A 187 4.06 22.62 -13.83
C VAL A 187 3.57 23.94 -13.22
N PRO A 188 2.25 24.13 -13.03
CA PRO A 188 1.72 25.34 -12.42
C PRO A 188 2.32 25.50 -11.01
N ALA A 189 3.03 26.61 -10.80
CA ALA A 189 3.65 26.93 -9.52
C ALA A 189 2.60 27.53 -8.57
N GLY A 190 2.69 27.17 -7.28
CA GLY A 190 1.82 27.70 -6.23
C GLY A 190 0.91 26.63 -5.62
N LEU A 191 0.05 27.09 -4.69
CA LEU A 191 -0.96 26.23 -4.07
C LEU A 191 -2.12 25.99 -5.05
N PRO A 192 -2.75 24.80 -5.02
CA PRO A 192 -3.93 24.53 -5.83
C PRO A 192 -5.05 25.52 -5.46
N THR A 193 -5.78 26.01 -6.46
CA THR A 193 -7.00 26.79 -6.22
C THR A 193 -8.05 25.86 -5.63
N LEU A 194 -8.49 26.14 -4.41
CA LEU A 194 -9.57 25.39 -3.79
C LEU A 194 -10.87 25.71 -4.52
N GLY A 195 -11.51 24.68 -5.07
CA GLY A 195 -12.71 24.85 -5.86
C GLY A 195 -13.41 23.52 -6.07
N LEU A 196 -14.73 23.51 -5.85
CA LEU A 196 -15.55 22.35 -6.08
C LEU A 196 -16.28 22.50 -7.42
N SER A 197 -15.71 21.88 -8.45
CA SER A 197 -16.34 21.83 -9.78
C SER A 197 -17.34 20.69 -9.81
N TRP A 198 -18.63 21.00 -9.76
CA TRP A 198 -19.68 19.98 -9.86
C TRP A 198 -19.89 19.55 -11.32
N PRO A 199 -19.71 18.26 -11.65
CA PRO A 199 -20.04 17.78 -12.98
C PRO A 199 -21.55 17.86 -13.21
N GLY A 200 -21.96 18.04 -14.47
CA GLY A 200 -23.37 17.95 -14.84
C GLY A 200 -24.01 16.61 -14.44
N TRP A 201 -25.33 16.60 -14.26
CA TRP A 201 -26.07 15.41 -13.82
C TRP A 201 -25.78 14.16 -14.66
N HIS A 202 -25.69 14.33 -15.99
CA HIS A 202 -25.35 13.25 -16.92
C HIS A 202 -23.97 12.63 -16.64
N ASN A 203 -22.94 13.45 -16.46
CA ASN A 203 -21.59 12.98 -16.16
C ASN A 203 -21.52 12.31 -14.79
N THR A 204 -22.28 12.82 -13.82
CA THR A 204 -22.36 12.22 -12.48
C THR A 204 -22.91 10.80 -12.55
N LEU A 205 -23.99 10.58 -13.30
CA LEU A 205 -24.56 9.24 -13.52
C LEU A 205 -23.62 8.34 -14.31
N ALA A 206 -22.95 8.86 -15.35
CA ALA A 206 -21.97 8.09 -16.13
C ALA A 206 -20.75 7.65 -15.30
N LEU A 207 -20.34 8.47 -14.33
CA LEU A 207 -19.20 8.21 -13.46
C LEU A 207 -19.58 7.49 -12.16
N ALA A 208 -20.87 7.30 -11.86
CA ALA A 208 -21.33 6.71 -10.60
C ALA A 208 -20.79 5.29 -10.39
N LEU A 209 -20.88 4.43 -11.43
CA LEU A 209 -20.36 3.07 -11.36
C LEU A 209 -18.82 3.03 -11.26
N PRO A 210 -18.04 3.74 -12.12
CA PRO A 210 -16.60 3.87 -11.94
C PRO A 210 -16.19 4.40 -10.55
N ALA A 211 -16.87 5.43 -10.05
CA ALA A 211 -16.59 6.00 -8.72
C ALA A 211 -16.86 5.01 -7.59
N LEU A 212 -17.95 4.24 -7.68
CA LEU A 212 -18.27 3.17 -6.74
C LEU A 212 -17.17 2.09 -6.74
N LEU A 213 -16.74 1.65 -7.93
CA LEU A 213 -15.68 0.65 -8.07
C LEU A 213 -14.33 1.16 -7.54
N ILE A 214 -13.94 2.39 -7.85
CA ILE A 214 -12.71 3.01 -7.34
C ILE A 214 -12.76 3.12 -5.81
N SER A 215 -13.90 3.53 -5.25
CA SER A 215 -14.10 3.62 -3.80
C SER A 215 -13.99 2.26 -3.12
N LEU A 216 -14.66 1.23 -3.67
CA LEU A 216 -14.63 -0.12 -3.15
C LEU A 216 -13.21 -0.71 -3.19
N VAL A 217 -12.55 -0.66 -4.36
CA VAL A 217 -11.19 -1.19 -4.53
C VAL A 217 -10.20 -0.42 -3.65
N GLY A 218 -10.31 0.91 -3.60
CA GLY A 218 -9.45 1.74 -2.78
C GLY A 218 -9.61 1.49 -1.28
N PHE A 219 -10.83 1.24 -0.81
CA PHE A 219 -11.09 0.86 0.58
C PHE A 219 -10.53 -0.52 0.91
N VAL A 220 -10.79 -1.52 0.05
CA VAL A 220 -10.26 -2.89 0.22
C VAL A 220 -8.74 -2.89 0.23
N GLU A 221 -8.11 -2.11 -0.65
CA GLU A 221 -6.65 -1.93 -0.66
C GLU A 221 -6.16 -1.30 0.64
N SER A 222 -6.75 -0.17 1.08
CA SER A 222 -6.33 0.54 2.30
C SER A 222 -6.42 -0.36 3.53
N VAL A 223 -7.56 -1.04 3.72
CA VAL A 223 -7.77 -1.96 4.85
C VAL A 223 -6.80 -3.14 4.80
N SER A 224 -6.56 -3.71 3.62
CA SER A 224 -5.62 -4.83 3.46
C SER A 224 -4.19 -4.44 3.84
N VAL A 225 -3.74 -3.26 3.37
CA VAL A 225 -2.42 -2.70 3.73
C VAL A 225 -2.35 -2.45 5.23
N ALA A 226 -3.35 -1.76 5.79
CA ALA A 226 -3.41 -1.44 7.22
C ALA A 226 -3.38 -2.70 8.08
N GLN A 227 -4.16 -3.73 7.73
CA GLN A 227 -4.21 -5.01 8.44
C GLN A 227 -2.85 -5.73 8.37
N SER A 228 -2.20 -5.75 7.20
CA SER A 228 -0.90 -6.38 7.03
C SER A 228 0.20 -5.76 7.91
N LEU A 229 0.16 -4.44 8.10
CA LEU A 229 1.09 -3.73 8.98
C LEU A 229 0.71 -3.86 10.45
N ALA A 230 -0.59 -3.79 10.78
CA ALA A 230 -1.08 -3.93 12.14
C ALA A 230 -0.76 -5.31 12.72
N LEU A 231 -0.85 -6.38 11.92
CA LEU A 231 -0.44 -7.73 12.32
C LEU A 231 1.04 -7.79 12.71
N ARG A 232 1.92 -7.05 12.03
CA ARG A 232 3.35 -6.98 12.37
C ARG A 232 3.61 -6.27 13.70
N ARG A 233 2.80 -5.27 14.06
CA ARG A 233 2.88 -4.54 15.34
C ARG A 233 1.99 -5.10 16.45
N ARG A 234 1.17 -6.11 16.16
CA ARG A 234 0.13 -6.62 17.07
C ARG A 234 -0.86 -5.53 17.48
N GLU A 235 -1.17 -4.62 16.55
CA GLU A 235 -2.15 -3.56 16.69
C GLU A 235 -3.51 -4.02 16.14
N ARG A 236 -4.58 -3.33 16.53
CA ARG A 236 -5.93 -3.56 16.01
C ARG A 236 -6.31 -2.43 15.07
N ILE A 237 -6.91 -2.78 13.94
CA ILE A 237 -7.53 -1.82 13.03
C ILE A 237 -9.04 -1.75 13.28
N LEU A 238 -9.62 -0.57 13.09
CA LEU A 238 -11.06 -0.36 13.11
C LEU A 238 -11.49 0.05 11.69
N PRO A 239 -12.03 -0.89 10.89
CA PRO A 239 -12.35 -0.64 9.47
C PRO A 239 -13.25 0.58 9.25
N ASP A 240 -14.22 0.84 10.13
CA ASP A 240 -15.10 2.00 10.03
C ASP A 240 -14.35 3.33 10.13
N LYS A 241 -13.31 3.40 10.97
CA LYS A 241 -12.46 4.60 11.11
C LYS A 241 -11.56 4.78 9.90
N GLU A 242 -11.09 3.69 9.31
CA GLU A 242 -10.32 3.72 8.07
C GLU A 242 -11.21 4.23 6.91
N LEU A 243 -12.45 3.76 6.83
CA LEU A 243 -13.42 4.21 5.81
C LEU A 243 -13.69 5.72 5.94
N LEU A 244 -13.95 6.20 7.15
CA LEU A 244 -14.15 7.63 7.42
C LEU A 244 -12.91 8.46 7.07
N GLY A 245 -11.71 7.99 7.43
CA GLY A 245 -10.45 8.66 7.11
C GLY A 245 -10.21 8.74 5.60
N LEU A 246 -10.44 7.64 4.88
CA LEU A 246 -10.30 7.57 3.43
C LEU A 246 -11.33 8.47 2.72
N GLY A 247 -12.57 8.48 3.20
CA GLY A 247 -13.62 9.37 2.69
C GLY A 247 -13.27 10.85 2.88
N ALA A 248 -12.83 11.23 4.08
CA ALA A 248 -12.37 12.59 4.36
C ALA A 248 -11.18 13.01 3.49
N ALA A 249 -10.21 12.11 3.27
CA ALA A 249 -9.07 12.36 2.40
C ALA A 249 -9.50 12.56 0.93
N ASN A 250 -10.48 11.80 0.44
CA ASN A 250 -11.00 11.96 -0.92
C ASN A 250 -11.83 13.24 -1.09
N LEU A 251 -12.60 13.66 -0.08
CA LEU A 251 -13.27 14.96 -0.09
C LEU A 251 -12.26 16.12 -0.13
N ALA A 252 -11.19 16.04 0.66
CA ALA A 252 -10.10 17.02 0.61
C ALA A 252 -9.39 17.03 -0.75
N SER A 253 -9.13 15.85 -1.33
CA SER A 253 -8.55 15.73 -2.67
C SER A 253 -9.44 16.40 -3.72
N ALA A 254 -10.75 16.13 -3.69
CA ALA A 254 -11.73 16.71 -4.61
C ALA A 254 -11.79 18.24 -4.52
N LEU A 255 -11.73 18.82 -3.32
CA LEU A 255 -11.69 20.27 -3.11
C LEU A 255 -10.44 20.95 -3.70
N SER A 256 -9.35 20.20 -3.82
CA SER A 256 -8.08 20.68 -4.37
C SER A 256 -7.87 20.34 -5.86
N GLY A 257 -8.86 19.71 -6.51
CA GLY A 257 -8.74 19.23 -7.90
C GLY A 257 -7.89 17.97 -8.07
N GLY A 258 -7.65 17.22 -6.98
CA GLY A 258 -6.88 15.99 -6.97
C GLY A 258 -7.66 14.76 -7.44
N TYR A 259 -6.92 13.72 -7.84
CA TYR A 259 -7.48 12.40 -8.13
C TYR A 259 -7.90 11.66 -6.86
N PRO A 260 -8.75 10.62 -6.97
CA PRO A 260 -9.03 9.74 -5.84
C PRO A 260 -7.75 9.19 -5.19
N VAL A 261 -7.70 9.20 -3.87
CA VAL A 261 -6.54 8.79 -3.06
C VAL A 261 -6.84 7.53 -2.27
N THR A 262 -5.83 6.68 -2.09
CA THR A 262 -5.90 5.41 -1.34
C THR A 262 -4.67 5.23 -0.44
N GLY A 263 -4.71 4.21 0.43
CA GLY A 263 -3.56 3.82 1.25
C GLY A 263 -2.45 3.18 0.40
N GLY A 264 -1.30 3.86 0.27
CA GLY A 264 -0.21 3.37 -0.57
C GLY A 264 0.64 2.27 0.08
N PHE A 265 0.57 1.04 -0.42
CA PHE A 265 1.35 -0.12 0.09
C PHE A 265 2.84 0.19 0.27
N ALA A 266 3.52 0.63 -0.80
CA ALA A 266 4.96 0.86 -0.77
C ALA A 266 5.36 2.00 0.20
N ARG A 267 4.58 3.07 0.26
CA ARG A 267 4.85 4.23 1.13
C ARG A 267 4.66 3.86 2.61
N SER A 268 3.60 3.11 2.92
CA SER A 268 3.31 2.64 4.27
C SER A 268 4.38 1.69 4.78
N VAL A 269 4.87 0.77 3.95
CA VAL A 269 5.97 -0.15 4.32
C VAL A 269 7.26 0.61 4.60
N VAL A 270 7.66 1.55 3.73
CA VAL A 270 8.87 2.37 3.95
C VAL A 270 8.75 3.19 5.23
N ASN A 271 7.60 3.82 5.47
CA ASN A 271 7.35 4.60 6.69
C ASN A 271 7.36 3.72 7.95
N PHE A 272 6.80 2.51 7.87
CA PHE A 272 6.80 1.53 8.95
C PHE A 272 8.22 1.05 9.29
N GLU A 273 9.02 0.72 8.27
CA GLU A 273 10.41 0.28 8.40
C GLU A 273 11.34 1.41 8.88
N ALA A 274 11.04 2.66 8.54
CA ALA A 274 11.70 3.83 9.09
C ALA A 274 11.40 4.05 10.59
N GLY A 275 10.53 3.23 11.19
CA GLY A 275 10.23 3.27 12.62
C GLY A 275 9.14 4.26 13.01
N ALA A 276 8.35 4.79 12.06
CA ALA A 276 7.26 5.71 12.37
C ALA A 276 6.24 5.06 13.33
N ARG A 277 5.86 5.76 14.40
CA ARG A 277 4.91 5.25 15.43
C ARG A 277 3.61 6.03 15.53
N THR A 278 3.51 7.16 14.83
CA THR A 278 2.37 8.07 14.92
C THR A 278 1.96 8.55 13.53
N PRO A 279 0.68 8.91 13.31
CA PRO A 279 0.20 9.50 12.04
C PRO A 279 0.94 10.78 11.62
N LEU A 280 1.61 11.47 12.55
CA LEU A 280 2.43 12.65 12.28
C LEU A 280 3.49 12.44 11.18
N ALA A 281 3.96 11.21 10.97
CA ALA A 281 4.90 10.93 9.86
C ALA A 281 4.28 11.21 8.49
N GLY A 282 2.97 11.00 8.33
CA GLY A 282 2.22 11.37 7.13
C GLY A 282 2.11 12.89 6.97
N VAL A 283 1.90 13.63 8.07
CA VAL A 283 1.86 15.10 8.07
C VAL A 283 3.23 15.67 7.65
N VAL A 284 4.32 15.15 8.20
CA VAL A 284 5.69 15.54 7.81
C VAL A 284 5.91 15.28 6.32
N SER A 285 5.49 14.10 5.82
CA SER A 285 5.60 13.77 4.39
C SER A 285 4.80 14.74 3.50
N ALA A 286 3.60 15.13 3.92
CA ALA A 286 2.77 16.10 3.21
C ALA A 286 3.40 17.50 3.19
N LEU A 287 3.94 17.97 4.31
CA LEU A 287 4.64 19.26 4.40
C LEU A 287 5.89 19.28 3.53
N LEU A 288 6.70 18.22 3.56
CA LEU A 288 7.87 18.10 2.70
C LEU A 288 7.47 18.11 1.21
N MET A 289 6.40 17.41 0.85
CA MET A 289 5.88 17.42 -0.51
C MET A 289 5.41 18.82 -0.93
N ALA A 290 4.76 19.58 -0.04
CA ALA A 290 4.38 20.97 -0.31
C ALA A 290 5.60 21.88 -0.53
N VAL A 291 6.65 21.72 0.28
CA VAL A 291 7.93 22.46 0.09
C VAL A 291 8.58 22.11 -1.25
N VAL A 292 8.59 20.82 -1.62
CA VAL A 292 9.14 20.37 -2.90
C VAL A 292 8.35 20.98 -4.07
N LEU A 293 7.02 20.98 -4.02
CA LEU A 293 6.19 21.59 -5.07
C LEU A 293 6.39 23.10 -5.17
N ALA A 294 6.53 23.80 -4.04
CA ALA A 294 6.73 25.25 -4.01
C ALA A 294 8.13 25.67 -4.51
N GLY A 295 9.18 24.90 -4.17
CA GLY A 295 10.57 25.26 -4.47
C GLY A 295 11.15 24.65 -5.74
N PHE A 296 10.68 23.48 -6.17
CA PHE A 296 11.29 22.69 -7.26
C PHE A 296 10.43 22.59 -8.52
N ALA A 297 9.32 23.34 -8.62
CA ALA A 297 8.45 23.40 -9.81
C ALA A 297 9.23 23.58 -11.13
N GLY A 298 10.22 24.49 -11.14
CA GLY A 298 11.07 24.74 -12.31
C GLY A 298 11.92 23.53 -12.73
N TRP A 299 12.39 22.74 -11.76
CA TRP A 299 13.18 21.52 -12.05
C TRP A 299 12.32 20.39 -12.63
N PHE A 300 11.03 20.32 -12.26
CA PHE A 300 10.11 19.34 -12.84
C PHE A 300 9.85 19.56 -14.34
N HIS A 301 10.10 20.76 -14.87
CA HIS A 301 9.95 21.04 -16.29
C HIS A 301 10.82 20.13 -17.17
N HIS A 302 12.06 19.88 -16.75
CA HIS A 302 13.03 19.06 -17.49
C HIS A 302 12.89 17.57 -17.22
N LEU A 303 11.91 17.16 -16.41
CA LEU A 303 11.78 15.78 -16.00
C LEU A 303 11.31 14.92 -17.18
N PRO A 304 12.06 13.89 -17.61
CA PRO A 304 11.70 13.11 -18.79
C PRO A 304 10.57 12.12 -18.46
N GLN A 305 9.51 12.12 -19.29
CA GLN A 305 8.37 11.21 -19.11
C GLN A 305 8.80 9.72 -19.16
N ALA A 306 9.83 9.41 -19.95
CA ALA A 306 10.39 8.07 -20.06
C ALA A 306 10.93 7.54 -18.72
N VAL A 307 11.48 8.41 -17.86
CA VAL A 307 12.05 7.99 -16.57
C VAL A 307 10.93 7.74 -15.56
N LEU A 308 9.87 8.56 -15.56
CA LEU A 308 8.65 8.28 -14.79
C LEU A 308 8.08 6.92 -15.18
N ALA A 309 7.93 6.68 -16.48
CA ALA A 309 7.45 5.41 -17.01
C ALA A 309 8.34 4.24 -16.57
N ALA A 310 9.67 4.39 -16.60
CA ALA A 310 10.62 3.39 -16.12
C ALA A 310 10.42 3.06 -14.64
N THR A 311 10.27 4.08 -13.79
CA THR A 311 10.03 3.87 -12.35
C THR A 311 8.71 3.14 -12.10
N ILE A 312 7.64 3.48 -12.83
CA ILE A 312 6.33 2.83 -12.72
C ILE A 312 6.42 1.37 -13.18
N VAL A 313 7.02 1.10 -14.34
CA VAL A 313 7.20 -0.28 -14.86
C VAL A 313 7.95 -1.13 -13.84
N VAL A 314 9.09 -0.64 -13.34
CA VAL A 314 9.91 -1.40 -12.37
C VAL A 314 9.19 -1.57 -11.02
N ALA A 315 8.29 -0.66 -10.64
CA ALA A 315 7.44 -0.82 -9.47
C ALA A 315 6.38 -1.92 -9.69
N VAL A 316 5.64 -1.89 -10.80
CA VAL A 316 4.54 -2.85 -11.05
C VAL A 316 5.03 -4.25 -11.41
N LEU A 317 6.24 -4.41 -11.95
CA LEU A 317 6.81 -5.74 -12.21
C LEU A 317 6.90 -6.61 -10.94
N ASN A 318 7.03 -6.00 -9.76
CA ASN A 318 7.03 -6.72 -8.47
C ASN A 318 5.63 -7.16 -8.01
N LEU A 319 4.57 -6.61 -8.62
CA LEU A 319 3.18 -6.95 -8.27
C LEU A 319 2.66 -8.12 -9.11
N ILE A 320 3.39 -8.54 -10.15
CA ILE A 320 3.01 -9.65 -11.03
C ILE A 320 3.42 -10.98 -10.37
N ASP A 321 2.44 -11.71 -9.84
CA ASP A 321 2.66 -13.03 -9.25
C ASP A 321 2.44 -14.15 -10.28
N LEU A 322 3.47 -14.40 -11.09
CA LEU A 322 3.48 -15.47 -12.09
C LEU A 322 3.39 -16.87 -11.45
N LYS A 323 3.82 -17.02 -10.20
CA LYS A 323 3.81 -18.31 -9.51
C LYS A 323 2.37 -18.68 -9.17
N THR A 324 1.62 -17.77 -8.55
CA THR A 324 0.21 -17.98 -8.24
C THR A 324 -0.63 -18.19 -9.50
N LEU A 325 -0.32 -17.47 -10.59
CA LEU A 325 -0.97 -17.69 -11.90
C LEU A 325 -0.72 -19.10 -12.44
N ARG A 326 0.54 -19.56 -12.39
CA ARG A 326 0.91 -20.89 -12.86
C ARG A 326 0.26 -21.99 -12.00
N GLU A 327 0.25 -21.82 -10.68
CA GLU A 327 -0.38 -22.75 -9.74
C GLU A 327 -1.88 -22.82 -9.97
N ALA A 328 -2.56 -21.69 -10.16
CA ALA A 328 -3.98 -21.64 -10.50
C ALA A 328 -4.28 -22.39 -11.82
N TRP A 329 -3.47 -22.16 -12.86
CA TRP A 329 -3.62 -22.84 -14.15
C TRP A 329 -3.40 -24.37 -14.09
N HIS A 330 -2.63 -24.88 -13.12
CA HIS A 330 -2.45 -26.34 -12.95
C HIS A 330 -3.52 -26.97 -12.06
N TYR A 331 -4.27 -26.16 -11.32
CA TYR A 331 -5.28 -26.62 -10.37
C TYR A 331 -6.69 -26.66 -11.00
N ASP A 332 -6.98 -25.73 -11.92
CA ASP A 332 -8.15 -25.74 -12.80
C ASP A 332 -7.90 -26.56 -14.07
#